data_AF-A0A1S4C1S3-F1
#
_entry.id   AF-A0A1S4C1S3-F1
#
_cell.length_a   1.000
_cell.length_b   1.000
_cell.length_c   1.000
_cell.angle_alpha   90.00
_cell.angle_beta   90.00
_cell.angle_gamma   90.00
#
_symmetry.space_group_name_H-M   'P 1'
#
loop_
_entity.id
_entity.type
_entity.pdbx_description
1 polymer ?
#
loop_
_entity_poly.entity_id
_entity_poly.type
_entity_poly.pdbx_seq_one_letter_code
_entity_poly.pdbx_strand_id
1 'polypeptide(L)'
;MMGTYKDDTADSLCPPRVRAMLALRACKSSIVIGDPLGRNEMQKILENLSRLKSPWNCPHGRPTMRHLVDLRTVHRRIEADENETAL
;
A
#
# COMPACT_ATOMS: atom_id res chain seq x y z
N MET A 1 20.91 -1.28 -3.96
CA MET A 1 20.41 -1.77 -5.28
C MET A 1 18.93 -1.39 -5.34
N MET A 2 18.58 -0.36 -6.12
CA MET A 2 17.21 0.19 -6.21
C MET A 2 16.30 -0.82 -6.90
N GLY A 3 15.18 -1.18 -6.27
CA GLY A 3 14.16 -2.04 -6.85
C GLY A 3 13.59 -1.41 -8.10
N THR A 4 13.78 -2.07 -9.24
CA THR A 4 13.27 -1.65 -10.53
C THR A 4 11.76 -1.86 -10.56
N TYR A 5 11.01 -0.77 -10.39
CA TYR A 5 9.63 -0.69 -10.85
C TYR A 5 9.65 -1.05 -12.33
N LYS A 6 9.09 -2.21 -12.69
CA LYS A 6 9.01 -2.65 -14.09
C LYS A 6 8.14 -1.63 -14.83
N ASP A 7 8.73 -0.95 -15.81
CA ASP A 7 8.03 -0.02 -16.68
C ASP A 7 7.04 -0.81 -17.54
N ASP A 8 5.78 -0.89 -17.11
CA ASP A 8 4.70 -1.59 -17.82
C ASP A 8 4.15 -0.74 -18.98
N THR A 9 5.01 -0.25 -19.88
CA THR A 9 4.73 0.10 -21.29
C THR A 9 6.00 0.61 -21.98
N ALA A 10 6.26 0.14 -23.21
CA ALA A 10 7.38 0.58 -24.03
C ALA A 10 7.33 2.09 -24.41
N ASP A 11 6.19 2.76 -24.21
CA ASP A 11 5.95 4.17 -24.57
C ASP A 11 6.24 5.19 -23.44
N SER A 12 6.56 4.75 -22.22
CA SER A 12 6.84 5.69 -21.13
C SER A 12 8.31 6.09 -21.11
N LEU A 13 8.74 6.87 -22.10
CA LEU A 13 10.04 7.54 -22.08
C LEU A 13 10.03 8.67 -21.03
N CYS A 14 10.04 8.32 -19.74
CA CYS A 14 10.21 9.30 -18.67
C CYS A 14 11.69 9.38 -18.28
N PRO A 15 12.40 10.46 -18.62
CA PRO A 15 13.81 10.60 -18.29
C PRO A 15 14.03 10.45 -16.77
N PRO A 16 15.13 9.83 -16.31
CA PRO A 16 15.35 9.53 -14.89
C PRO A 16 15.20 10.74 -13.97
N ARG A 17 15.66 11.92 -14.42
CA ARG A 17 15.55 13.18 -13.67
C ARG A 17 14.10 13.64 -13.54
N VAL A 18 13.28 13.50 -14.59
CA VAL A 18 11.85 13.83 -14.55
C VAL A 18 11.13 12.87 -13.61
N ARG A 19 11.40 11.57 -13.69
CA ARG A 19 10.84 10.55 -12.79
C ARG A 19 11.16 10.86 -11.32
N ALA A 20 12.40 11.24 -11.01
CA ALA A 20 12.81 11.64 -9.67
C ALA A 20 12.07 12.90 -9.18
N MET A 21 11.90 13.91 -10.05
CA MET A 21 11.14 15.12 -9.71
C MET A 21 9.67 14.82 -9.42
N LEU A 22 9.05 13.94 -10.21
CA LEU A 22 7.67 13.49 -10.00
C LEU A 22 7.52 12.71 -8.69
N ALA A 23 8.46 11.80 -8.40
CA ALA A 23 8.48 11.04 -7.15
C ALA A 23 8.60 11.97 -5.93
N LEU A 24 9.49 12.96 -5.98
CA LEU A 24 9.66 13.95 -4.92
C LEU A 24 8.40 14.80 -4.73
N ARG A 25 7.79 15.26 -5.82
CA ARG A 25 6.53 16.03 -5.76
C ARG A 25 5.41 15.22 -5.13
N ALA A 26 5.22 13.97 -5.58
CA ALA A 26 4.23 13.08 -5.00
C ALA A 26 4.47 12.84 -3.51
N CYS A 27 5.72 12.67 -3.08
CA CYS A 27 6.07 12.49 -1.67
C CYS A 27 5.71 13.71 -0.82
N LYS A 28 6.00 14.92 -1.31
CA LYS A 28 5.78 16.16 -0.56
C LYS A 28 4.32 16.61 -0.53
N SER A 29 3.51 16.21 -1.52
CA SER A 29 2.08 16.55 -1.57
C SER A 29 1.17 15.45 -1.02
N SER A 30 1.73 14.34 -0.55
CA SER A 30 0.97 13.24 0.04
C SER A 30 0.59 13.55 1.48
N ILE A 31 -0.41 12.81 1.98
CA ILE A 31 -0.70 12.73 3.42
C ILE A 31 0.55 12.28 4.19
N VAL A 32 0.76 12.84 5.38
CA VAL A 32 1.93 12.59 6.21
C VAL A 32 1.55 11.70 7.39
N ILE A 33 2.49 10.89 7.84
CA ILE A 33 2.32 10.08 9.05
C ILE A 33 2.04 11.02 10.23
N GLY A 34 0.92 10.81 10.92
CA GLY A 34 0.47 11.64 12.02
C GLY A 34 -0.70 12.57 11.66
N ASP A 35 -1.01 12.74 10.38
CA ASP A 35 -2.17 13.51 9.95
C ASP A 35 -3.46 12.78 10.34
N PRO A 36 -4.42 13.45 11.01
CA PRO A 36 -5.73 12.86 11.26
C PRO A 36 -6.51 12.73 9.95
N LEU A 37 -7.16 11.60 9.74
CA LEU A 37 -7.91 11.31 8.52
C LEU A 37 -9.38 11.01 8.84
N GLY A 38 -10.28 11.70 8.15
CA GLY A 38 -11.70 11.38 8.14
C GLY A 38 -11.99 10.10 7.36
N ARG A 39 -13.14 9.46 7.64
CA ARG A 39 -13.57 8.23 6.94
C ARG A 39 -13.62 8.39 5.41
N ASN A 40 -14.14 9.51 4.94
CA ASN A 40 -14.24 9.79 3.50
C ASN A 40 -12.86 9.95 2.84
N GLU A 41 -11.89 10.51 3.55
CA GLU A 41 -10.51 10.68 3.05
C GLU A 41 -9.80 9.34 2.96
N MET A 42 -9.93 8.50 4.00
CA MET A 42 -9.42 7.13 3.99
C MET A 42 -9.99 6.31 2.82
N GLN A 43 -11.31 6.37 2.61
CA GLN A 43 -11.98 5.69 1.51
C GLN A 43 -11.44 6.18 0.14
N LYS A 44 -11.30 7.49 -0.04
CA LYS A 44 -10.76 8.08 -1.28
C LYS A 44 -9.33 7.62 -1.57
N ILE A 45 -8.50 7.43 -0.55
CA ILE A 45 -7.14 6.89 -0.72
C ILE A 45 -7.21 5.46 -1.30
N LEU A 46 -8.07 4.60 -0.75
CA LEU A 46 -8.24 3.22 -1.24
C LEU A 46 -8.79 3.17 -2.67
N GLU A 47 -9.76 4.02 -3.00
CA GLU A 47 -10.32 4.14 -4.35
C GLU A 47 -9.28 4.62 -5.38
N ASN A 48 -8.41 5.54 -4.99
CA ASN A 48 -7.35 5.99 -5.88
C ASN A 48 -6.32 4.88 -6.11
N LEU A 49 -5.95 4.12 -5.07
CA LEU A 49 -5.03 3.00 -5.19
C LEU A 49 -5.58 1.90 -6.11
N SER A 50 -6.88 1.60 -6.05
CA SER A 50 -7.49 0.55 -6.87
C SER A 50 -7.48 0.86 -8.38
N ARG A 51 -7.32 2.13 -8.76
CA ARG A 51 -7.24 2.58 -10.16
C ARG A 51 -5.82 2.52 -10.74
N LEU A 52 -4.80 2.35 -9.91
CA LEU A 52 -3.41 2.26 -10.35
C LEU A 52 -3.09 0.86 -10.87
N LYS A 53 -2.25 0.77 -11.91
CA LYS A 53 -1.78 -0.53 -12.44
C LYS A 53 -0.94 -1.31 -11.41
N SER A 54 -0.07 -0.60 -10.68
CA SER A 54 0.91 -1.20 -9.76
C SER A 54 0.92 -0.49 -8.40
N PRO A 55 -0.13 -0.65 -7.57
CA PRO A 55 -0.32 0.12 -6.34
C PRO A 55 0.50 -0.37 -5.15
N TRP A 56 1.33 -1.41 -5.29
CA TRP A 56 1.96 -2.13 -4.17
C TRP A 56 3.19 -1.45 -3.58
N ASN A 57 3.80 -0.54 -4.34
CA ASN A 57 4.99 0.20 -3.92
C ASN A 57 4.85 1.68 -4.32
N CYS A 58 5.36 2.57 -3.48
CA CYS A 58 5.50 3.97 -3.81
C CYS A 58 6.62 4.17 -4.85
N PRO A 59 6.76 5.35 -5.49
CA PRO A 59 7.80 5.57 -6.49
C PRO A 59 9.24 5.50 -5.96
N HIS A 60 9.42 5.42 -4.63
CA HIS A 60 10.71 5.18 -3.97
C HIS A 60 10.93 3.70 -3.59
N GLY A 61 9.98 2.82 -3.90
CA GLY A 61 10.05 1.38 -3.58
C GLY A 61 9.58 0.99 -2.18
N ARG A 62 8.99 1.90 -1.40
CA ARG A 62 8.40 1.54 -0.09
C ARG A 62 7.04 0.87 -0.32
N PRO A 63 6.71 -0.20 0.41
CA PRO A 63 5.41 -0.83 0.27
C PRO A 63 4.28 0.07 0.74
N THR A 64 3.17 0.05 0.01
CA THR A 64 1.96 0.83 0.32
C THR A 64 1.02 0.08 1.26
N MET A 65 0.90 -1.24 1.10
CA MET A 65 0.03 -2.09 1.90
C MET A 65 0.62 -3.49 2.11
N ARG A 66 0.16 -4.15 3.18
CA ARG A 66 0.54 -5.51 3.56
C ARG A 66 -0.67 -6.25 4.11
N HIS A 67 -0.75 -7.54 3.79
CA HIS A 67 -1.71 -8.44 4.41
C HIS A 67 -1.26 -8.76 5.84
N LEU A 68 -2.09 -8.45 6.83
CA LEU A 68 -1.77 -8.70 8.23
C LEU A 68 -2.08 -10.14 8.64
N VAL A 69 -3.32 -10.59 8.45
CA VAL A 69 -3.77 -11.91 8.91
C VAL A 69 -5.02 -12.38 8.16
N ASP A 70 -5.16 -13.70 7.98
CA ASP A 70 -6.41 -14.32 7.52
C ASP A 70 -7.34 -14.51 8.70
N LEU A 71 -8.50 -13.85 8.67
CA LEU A 71 -9.49 -13.90 9.74
C LEU A 71 -10.04 -15.31 9.98
N ARG A 72 -10.05 -16.21 8.98
CA ARG A 72 -10.44 -17.62 9.18
C ARG A 72 -9.47 -18.36 10.07
N THR A 73 -8.18 -18.03 9.95
CA THR A 73 -7.13 -18.60 10.81
C THR A 73 -7.25 -18.07 12.23
N VAL A 74 -7.61 -16.80 12.40
CA VAL A 74 -7.88 -16.20 13.71
C VAL A 74 -9.08 -16.88 14.37
N HIS A 75 -10.19 -17.01 13.64
CA HIS A 75 -11.42 -17.61 14.16
C HIS A 75 -11.20 -19.05 14.65
N ARG A 76 -10.53 -19.89 13.84
CA ARG A 76 -10.20 -21.27 14.25
C ARG A 76 -9.34 -21.35 15.51
N ARG A 77 -8.46 -20.37 15.75
CA ARG A 77 -7.64 -20.32 16.97
C ARG A 77 -8.50 -19.97 18.18
N ILE A 78 -9.38 -18.97 18.05
CA ILE A 78 -10.31 -18.60 19.12
C ILE A 78 -11.20 -19.79 19.50
N GLU A 79 -11.76 -20.50 18.51
CA GLU A 79 -12.58 -21.69 18.76
C GLU A 79 -11.78 -22.83 19.41
N ALA A 80 -10.52 -23.03 19.03
CA ALA A 80 -9.66 -24.03 19.65
C ALA A 80 -9.35 -23.69 21.12
N ASP A 81 -9.03 -22.43 21.41
CA ASP A 81 -8.73 -21.95 22.76
C ASP A 81 -9.96 -22.04 23.69
N GLU A 82 -11.16 -21.75 23.17
CA GLU A 82 -12.43 -21.92 23.89
C GLU A 82 -12.74 -23.39 24.20
N ASN A 83 -12.46 -24.30 23.26
CA ASN A 83 -12.68 -25.73 23.48
C ASN A 83 -11.65 -26.35 24.43
N GLU A 84 -10.43 -25.81 24.49
CA GLU A 84 -9.38 -26.27 25.43
C GLU A 84 -9.61 -25.76 26.86
N THR A 85 -10.26 -24.61 27.03
CA THR A 85 -10.68 -24.08 28.35
C THR A 85 -11.99 -24.68 28.87
N ALA A 86 -12.75 -25.38 28.02
CA ALA A 86 -13.98 -26.07 28.39
C ALA A 86 -13.77 -27.52 28.90
N LEU A 87 -12.52 -27.97 28.99
CA LEU A 87 -12.07 -29.26 29.57
C LEU A 87 -11.37 -29.05 30.91
#